data_AF-A0A6V7MAT3-F1
#
_entry.id   AF-A0A6V7MAT3-F1
#
_cell.length_a   1.000
_cell.length_b   1.000
_cell.length_c   1.000
_cell.angle_alpha   90.00
_cell.angle_beta   90.00
_cell.angle_gamma   90.00
#
_symmetry.space_group_name_H-M   'P 1'
#
loop_
_entity.id
_entity.type
_entity.pdbx_description
1 polymer ?
#
loop_
_entity_poly.entity_id
_entity_poly.type
_entity_poly.pdbx_seq_one_letter_code
_entity_poly.pdbx_strand_id
1 'polypeptide(L)'
;ISIFTVYQAASQEGWVFIMYRAIDSLPAWRAILYFSTMIFFLAWLVKNVFIAVITETFNEMRVQVQQMWGVRGQITNSSESQ
;
A
#
# COMPACT_ATOMS: atom_id res chain seq x y z
N ILE A 1 -14.38 -21.77 1.23
CA ILE A 1 -13.84 -21.56 -0.14
C ILE A 1 -13.87 -20.07 -0.55
N SER A 2 -14.82 -19.26 -0.07
CA SER A 2 -15.00 -17.90 -0.61
C SER A 2 -13.95 -16.83 -0.24
N ILE A 3 -13.37 -16.81 0.97
CA ILE A 3 -12.40 -15.74 1.34
C ILE A 3 -10.99 -16.06 0.87
N PHE A 4 -10.55 -17.32 1.02
CA PHE A 4 -9.19 -17.72 0.65
C PHE A 4 -8.94 -17.59 -0.85
N THR A 5 -9.92 -17.96 -1.68
CA THR A 5 -9.82 -17.85 -3.14
C THR A 5 -9.86 -16.39 -3.62
N VAL A 6 -10.62 -15.54 -2.93
CA VAL A 6 -10.61 -14.09 -3.17
C VAL A 6 -9.29 -13.47 -2.74
N TYR A 7 -8.71 -13.94 -1.63
CA TYR A 7 -7.40 -13.49 -1.15
C TYR A 7 -6.28 -13.90 -2.10
N GLN A 8 -6.30 -15.13 -2.63
CA GLN A 8 -5.36 -15.59 -3.67
C GLN A 8 -5.49 -14.78 -4.97
N ALA A 9 -6.72 -14.52 -5.42
CA ALA A 9 -6.93 -13.66 -6.58
C ALA A 9 -6.40 -12.23 -6.34
N ALA A 10 -6.60 -11.70 -5.13
CA ALA A 10 -6.15 -10.36 -4.75
C ALA A 10 -4.62 -10.27 -4.60
N SER A 11 -3.94 -11.35 -4.19
CA SER A 11 -2.48 -11.41 -4.09
C SER A 11 -1.77 -11.55 -5.45
N GLN A 12 -2.51 -11.46 -6.56
CA GLN A 12 -2.00 -11.68 -7.92
C GLN A 12 -1.44 -13.10 -8.15
N GLU A 13 -1.74 -14.06 -7.27
CA GLU A 13 -1.34 -15.46 -7.40
C GLU A 13 -2.55 -16.31 -7.79
N GLY A 14 -2.56 -16.86 -9.01
CA GLY A 14 -3.64 -17.74 -9.46
C GLY A 14 -4.94 -17.04 -9.89
N TRP A 15 -4.96 -15.71 -9.96
CA TRP A 15 -6.10 -14.95 -10.52
C TRP A 15 -6.42 -15.35 -11.97
N VAL A 16 -5.40 -15.67 -12.76
CA VAL A 16 -5.54 -16.17 -14.14
C VAL A 16 -6.28 -17.51 -14.15
N PHE A 17 -6.04 -18.39 -13.18
CA PHE A 17 -6.69 -19.70 -13.09
C PHE A 17 -8.17 -19.58 -12.69
N ILE A 18 -8.48 -18.65 -11.79
CA ILE A 18 -9.86 -18.31 -11.40
C ILE A 18 -10.60 -17.66 -12.59
N MET A 19 -9.93 -16.78 -13.32
CA MET A 19 -10.45 -16.17 -14.55
C MET A 19 -10.77 -17.23 -15.59
N TYR A 20 -9.88 -18.20 -15.83
CA TYR A 20 -10.16 -19.33 -16.74
C TYR A 20 -11.39 -20.14 -16.34
N ARG A 21 -11.60 -20.40 -15.04
CA ARG A 21 -12.81 -21.08 -14.56
C ARG A 21 -14.09 -20.25 -14.69
N ALA A 22 -13.99 -18.92 -14.65
CA ALA A 22 -15.13 -18.01 -14.81
C ALA A 22 -15.48 -17.76 -16.30
N ILE A 23 -14.49 -17.88 -17.19
CA ILE A 23 -14.69 -17.82 -18.65
C ILE A 23 -15.52 -19.00 -19.15
N ASP A 24 -15.44 -20.16 -18.50
CA ASP A 24 -16.20 -21.35 -18.90
C ASP A 24 -17.72 -21.19 -18.68
N SER A 25 -18.15 -20.19 -17.90
CA SER A 25 -19.57 -19.92 -17.60
C SER A 25 -20.14 -18.64 -18.21
N LEU A 26 -19.31 -17.73 -18.73
CA LEU A 26 -19.71 -16.43 -19.29
C LEU A 26 -18.83 -16.00 -20.49
N PRO A 27 -19.25 -15.02 -21.32
CA PRO A 27 -18.47 -14.54 -22.46
C PRO A 27 -17.05 -14.11 -22.07
N ALA A 28 -16.07 -14.89 -22.53
CA ALA A 28 -14.69 -14.87 -22.06
C ALA A 28 -14.08 -13.47 -21.98
N TRP A 29 -14.22 -12.71 -23.07
CA TRP A 29 -13.57 -11.42 -23.24
C TRP A 29 -14.03 -10.37 -22.22
N ARG A 30 -15.31 -10.37 -21.84
CA ARG A 30 -15.86 -9.40 -20.87
C ARG A 30 -15.39 -9.70 -19.45
N ALA A 31 -15.38 -10.99 -19.08
CA ALA A 31 -14.90 -11.42 -17.78
C ALA A 31 -13.41 -11.11 -17.60
N ILE A 32 -12.58 -11.36 -18.62
CA ILE A 32 -11.14 -11.05 -18.61
C ILE A 32 -10.90 -9.57 -18.36
N LEU A 33 -11.53 -8.69 -19.14
CA LEU A 33 -11.32 -7.25 -19.00
C LEU A 33 -11.83 -6.74 -17.65
N TYR A 34 -12.98 -7.24 -17.19
CA TYR A 34 -13.54 -6.81 -15.92
C TYR A 34 -12.66 -7.22 -14.73
N PHE A 35 -12.20 -8.47 -14.69
CA PHE A 35 -11.30 -8.95 -13.64
C PHE A 35 -9.93 -8.29 -13.71
N SER A 36 -9.35 -8.12 -14.90
CA SER A 36 -8.05 -7.50 -15.07
C SER A 36 -8.04 -6.02 -14.65
N THR A 37 -9.04 -5.24 -15.05
CA THR A 37 -9.16 -3.83 -14.67
C THR A 37 -9.45 -3.67 -13.17
N MET A 38 -10.27 -4.53 -12.57
CA MET A 38 -10.52 -4.54 -11.14
C MET A 38 -9.24 -4.83 -10.34
N ILE A 39 -8.47 -5.86 -10.72
CA ILE A 39 -7.19 -6.19 -10.04
C ILE A 39 -6.17 -5.06 -10.25
N PHE A 40 -6.10 -4.48 -11.44
CA PHE A 40 -5.20 -3.36 -11.72
C PHE A 40 -5.53 -2.15 -10.85
N PHE A 41 -6.82 -1.80 -10.73
CA PHE A 41 -7.28 -0.70 -9.88
C PHE A 41 -6.99 -0.98 -8.39
N LEU A 42 -7.25 -2.21 -7.92
CA LEU A 42 -6.98 -2.61 -6.54
C LEU A 42 -5.48 -2.57 -6.23
N ALA A 43 -4.64 -3.11 -7.11
CA ALA A 43 -3.19 -3.09 -6.96
C ALA A 43 -2.62 -1.66 -7.03
N TRP A 44 -3.17 -0.82 -7.91
CA TRP A 44 -2.81 0.59 -7.99
C TRP A 44 -3.19 1.33 -6.70
N LEU A 45 -4.41 1.16 -6.20
CA LEU A 45 -4.86 1.77 -4.95
C LEU A 45 -4.01 1.31 -3.75
N VAL A 46 -3.77 0.02 -3.60
CA VAL A 46 -2.94 -0.53 -2.52
C VAL A 46 -1.52 0.04 -2.58
N LYS A 47 -0.91 0.13 -3.78
CA LYS A 47 0.41 0.74 -3.95
C LYS A 47 0.42 2.22 -3.56
N ASN A 48 -0.57 2.99 -4.01
CA ASN A 48 -0.65 4.41 -3.68
C ASN A 48 -0.86 4.63 -2.17
N VAL A 49 -1.72 3.84 -1.54
CA VAL A 49 -1.94 3.88 -0.09
C VAL A 49 -0.66 3.50 0.65
N PHE A 50 0.05 2.45 0.22
CA PHE A 50 1.30 2.03 0.83
C PHE A 50 2.38 3.12 0.74
N ILE A 51 2.49 3.78 -0.41
CA ILE A 51 3.41 4.93 -0.59
C ILE A 51 3.01 6.08 0.32
N ALA A 52 1.71 6.39 0.44
CA ALA A 52 1.22 7.44 1.32
C ALA A 52 1.59 7.16 2.79
N VAL A 53 1.34 5.94 3.27
CA VAL A 53 1.68 5.52 4.64
C VAL A 53 3.19 5.58 4.90
N ILE A 54 4.01 5.09 3.96
CA ILE A 54 5.48 5.21 4.06
C ILE A 54 5.91 6.68 4.11
N THR A 55 5.28 7.54 3.30
CA THR A 55 5.63 8.96 3.24
C THR A 55 5.23 9.67 4.54
N GLU A 56 4.06 9.35 5.09
CA GLU A 56 3.57 9.88 6.37
C GLU A 56 4.47 9.46 7.53
N THR A 57 4.73 8.16 7.68
CA THR A 57 5.65 7.64 8.71
C THR A 57 7.05 8.23 8.60
N PHE A 58 7.56 8.40 7.38
CA PHE A 58 8.86 9.04 7.17
C PHE A 58 8.86 10.52 7.54
N ASN A 59 7.77 11.23 7.25
CA ASN A 59 7.61 12.63 7.64
C ASN A 59 7.53 12.79 9.17
N GLU A 60 6.78 11.93 9.86
CA GLU A 60 6.73 11.89 11.32
C GLU A 60 8.12 11.65 11.93
N MET A 61 8.86 10.67 11.40
CA MET A 61 10.24 10.38 11.82
C MET A 61 11.15 11.60 11.62
N ARG A 62 11.06 12.28 10.47
CA ARG A 62 11.83 13.50 10.18
C ARG A 62 11.53 14.60 11.19
N VAL A 63 10.25 14.83 11.50
CA VAL A 63 9.81 15.85 12.46
C VAL A 63 10.32 15.54 13.87
N GLN A 64 10.18 14.29 14.32
CA GLN A 64 10.70 13.86 15.63
C GLN A 64 12.21 14.03 15.72
N VAL A 65 12.96 13.64 14.67
CA VAL A 65 14.41 13.84 14.59
C VAL A 65 14.73 15.34 14.72
N GLN A 66 14.09 16.20 13.91
CA GLN A 66 14.33 17.64 13.97
C GLN A 66 14.00 18.24 15.34
N GLN A 67 12.94 17.78 16.01
CA GLN A 67 12.64 18.21 17.39
C GLN A 67 13.72 17.77 18.38
N MET A 68 14.24 16.53 18.29
CA MET A 68 15.34 16.08 19.14
C MET A 68 16.62 16.90 18.94
N TRP A 69 16.96 17.25 17.68
CA TRP A 69 18.11 18.10 17.39
C TRP A 69 17.88 19.56 17.84
N GLY A 70 16.67 20.10 17.69
CA GLY A 70 16.30 21.44 18.17
C GLY A 70 16.35 21.57 19.69
N VAL A 71 15.86 20.57 20.43
CA VAL A 71 15.95 20.50 21.89
C VAL A 71 17.40 20.41 22.35
N ARG A 72 18.24 19.59 21.69
CA ARG A 72 19.69 19.55 21.97
C ARG A 72 20.37 20.90 21.77
N GLY A 73 20.02 21.63 20.70
CA GLY A 73 20.54 22.98 20.45
C GLY A 73 20.14 24.00 21.52
N GLN A 74 18.92 23.92 22.06
CA GLN A 74 18.49 24.80 23.16
C GLN A 74 19.18 24.49 24.49
N ILE A 75 19.41 23.22 24.81
CA ILE A 75 20.07 22.83 26.08
C ILE A 75 21.52 23.35 26.11
N THR A 76 22.26 23.25 25.00
CA THR A 76 23.63 23.77 24.90
C THR A 76 23.69 25.29 25.11
N ASN A 77 22.82 26.06 24.46
CA ASN A 77 22.83 27.52 24.60
C ASN A 77 22.46 27.98 26.02
N SER A 78 21.60 27.23 26.71
CA SER A 78 21.18 27.55 28.09
C SER A 78 22.31 27.33 29.10
N SER A 79 23.15 26.31 28.89
CA SER A 79 24.32 26.01 29.74
C SER A 79 25.50 26.95 29.52
N GLU A 80 25.62 27.57 28.35
CA GLU A 80 26.68 28.56 28.06
C GLU A 80 26.35 29.96 28.61
N SER A 81 25.08 30.21 28.96
CA SER A 81 24.60 31.47 29.53
C SER A 81 24.60 31.53 31.07
N GLN A 82 25.13 30.51 31.76
CA GLN A 82 25.40 30.51 33.21
C GLN A 82 26.89 30.58 33.50
#